data_AF-A0A0F9HGH8-F1
#
_entry.id   AF-A0A0F9HGH8-F1
#
_cell.length_a   1.000
_cell.length_b   1.000
_cell.length_c   1.000
_cell.angle_alpha   90.00
_cell.angle_beta   90.00
_cell.angle_gamma   90.00
#
_symmetry.space_group_name_H-M   'P 1'
#
loop_
_entity.id
_entity.type
_entity.pdbx_description
1 polymer ?
#
loop_
_entity_poly.entity_id
_entity_poly.type
_entity_poly.pdbx_seq_one_letter_code
_entity_poly.pdbx_strand_id
1 'polypeptide(L)'
;MTTLLIHNSQTEVVSTDEIALSLIEDLCSLRYEYFYRRKGMSQAKREVRDLKYFKKDFPWFPTGWVGKIALNLRRHGLEFTVDDLRVPPKKISLKILALPNNPWEHQDEALLAIQENGRGIVRVPTRGGKTLIMALSIAYFNVPTVVMVPNLTLLEQEYEVFAEVFGADKVGRLGGGHLDYERDIIVATIQTLHSRLEDFFTKLCIFNRTACVIFDECHHVNHGGYKLRNTYFEVAQRCTTA
;
A
#
# COMPACT_ATOMS: atom_id res chain seq x y z
N MET A 1 -10.00 27.39 -10.22
CA MET A 1 -10.00 26.10 -10.95
C MET A 1 -9.00 25.18 -10.26
N THR A 2 -9.40 23.95 -9.94
CA THR A 2 -8.57 22.99 -9.22
C THR A 2 -7.96 21.98 -10.20
N THR A 3 -6.65 21.74 -10.13
CA THR A 3 -5.99 20.69 -10.94
C THR A 3 -5.49 19.58 -10.02
N LEU A 4 -5.86 18.33 -10.32
CA LEU A 4 -5.36 17.15 -9.62
C LEU A 4 -4.24 16.51 -10.45
N LEU A 5 -3.00 16.62 -9.98
CA LEU A 5 -1.82 16.05 -10.64
C LEU A 5 -1.53 14.67 -10.04
N ILE A 6 -1.84 13.62 -10.78
CA ILE A 6 -1.72 12.24 -10.28
C ILE A 6 -0.29 11.74 -10.43
N HIS A 7 0.35 11.39 -9.32
CA HIS A 7 1.59 10.60 -9.30
C HIS A 7 1.34 9.18 -8.76
N ASN A 8 2.39 8.36 -8.75
CA ASN A 8 2.30 6.94 -8.43
C ASN A 8 1.69 6.68 -7.03
N SER A 9 2.14 7.39 -6.00
CA SER A 9 1.66 7.22 -4.62
C SER A 9 0.84 8.40 -4.08
N GLN A 10 1.07 9.61 -4.60
CA GLN A 10 0.48 10.86 -4.12
C GLN A 10 -0.12 11.65 -5.28
N THR A 11 -1.19 12.39 -5.02
CA THR A 11 -1.79 13.32 -5.97
C THR A 11 -1.64 14.72 -5.43
N GLU A 12 -0.93 15.57 -6.17
CA GLU A 12 -0.79 16.99 -5.86
C GLU A 12 -2.06 17.75 -6.27
N VAL A 13 -2.40 18.77 -5.49
CA VAL A 13 -3.58 19.61 -5.69
C VAL A 13 -3.13 21.04 -5.95
N VAL A 14 -3.20 21.46 -7.21
CA VAL A 14 -2.92 22.85 -7.59
C VAL A 14 -4.24 23.61 -7.64
N SER A 15 -4.51 24.43 -6.63
CA SER A 15 -5.75 25.22 -6.57
C SER A 15 -5.60 26.49 -5.75
N THR A 16 -6.27 27.55 -6.19
CA THR A 16 -6.51 28.78 -5.40
C THR A 16 -7.94 28.83 -4.85
N ASP A 17 -8.75 27.80 -5.09
CA ASP A 17 -10.13 27.71 -4.63
C ASP A 17 -10.17 27.15 -3.20
N GLU A 18 -10.37 28.02 -2.22
CA GLU A 18 -10.40 27.65 -0.80
C GLU A 18 -11.53 26.67 -0.45
N ILE A 19 -12.66 26.72 -1.17
CA ILE A 19 -13.79 25.81 -0.96
C ILE A 19 -13.38 24.40 -1.40
N ALA A 20 -12.73 24.28 -2.57
CA ALA A 20 -12.21 23.01 -3.05
C ALA A 20 -11.13 22.44 -2.12
N LEU A 21 -10.20 23.28 -1.65
CA LEU A 21 -9.14 22.85 -0.72
C LEU A 21 -9.72 22.39 0.62
N SER A 22 -10.70 23.11 1.18
CA SER A 22 -11.39 22.72 2.42
C SER A 22 -12.13 21.40 2.26
N LEU A 23 -12.87 21.22 1.14
CA LEU A 23 -13.59 19.98 0.87
C LEU A 23 -12.62 18.80 0.75
N ILE A 24 -11.49 18.97 0.06
CA ILE A 24 -10.46 17.93 -0.07
C ILE A 24 -9.87 17.59 1.29
N GLU A 25 -9.51 18.59 2.11
CA GLU A 25 -9.00 18.36 3.46
C GLU A 25 -9.99 17.54 4.31
N ASP A 26 -11.27 17.90 4.29
CA ASP A 26 -12.31 17.22 5.05
C ASP A 26 -12.49 15.78 4.58
N LEU A 27 -12.56 15.54 3.27
CA LEU A 27 -12.63 14.19 2.69
C LEU A 27 -11.40 13.34 3.01
N CYS A 28 -10.28 14.01 3.27
CA CYS A 28 -8.99 13.41 3.58
C CYS A 28 -8.68 13.36 5.08
N SER A 29 -9.67 13.66 5.93
CA SER A 29 -9.53 13.65 7.37
C SER A 29 -10.38 12.54 7.97
N LEU A 30 -9.81 11.81 8.93
CA LEU A 30 -10.51 10.81 9.71
C LEU A 30 -10.40 11.15 11.18
N ARG A 31 -11.52 11.47 11.80
CA ARG A 31 -11.64 11.62 13.25
C ARG A 31 -12.08 10.30 13.86
N TYR A 32 -11.33 9.81 14.83
CA TYR A 32 -11.72 8.61 15.57
C TYR A 32 -11.56 8.81 17.07
N GLU A 33 -12.51 8.23 17.81
CA GLU A 33 -12.51 8.23 19.26
C GLU A 33 -12.18 6.83 19.75
N TYR A 34 -11.33 6.74 20.77
CA TYR A 34 -11.03 5.46 21.40
C TYR A 34 -10.84 5.61 22.90
N PHE A 35 -11.00 4.49 23.59
CA PHE A 35 -10.78 4.38 25.02
C PHE A 35 -9.53 3.57 25.27
N TYR A 36 -8.67 4.03 26.18
CA TYR A 36 -7.50 3.27 26.60
C TYR A 36 -7.37 3.26 28.12
N ARG A 37 -6.76 2.20 28.64
CA ARG A 37 -6.42 2.07 30.06
C ARG A 37 -5.01 1.50 30.17
N ARG A 38 -4.10 2.25 30.83
CA ARG A 38 -2.74 1.77 31.12
C ARG A 38 -2.73 1.05 32.48
N LYS A 39 -1.75 0.17 32.68
CA LYS A 39 -1.50 -0.48 33.98
C LYS A 39 -1.32 0.62 35.04
N GLY A 40 -2.06 0.53 36.14
CA GLY A 40 -2.09 1.54 37.21
C GLY A 40 -3.20 2.60 37.09
N MET A 41 -3.98 2.62 36.00
CA MET A 41 -5.14 3.52 35.90
C MET A 41 -6.39 2.87 36.51
N SER A 42 -7.10 3.62 37.37
CA SER A 42 -8.37 3.20 37.98
C SER A 42 -9.53 3.19 36.98
N GLN A 43 -9.49 4.08 35.97
CA GLN A 43 -10.54 4.22 34.94
C GLN A 43 -9.92 4.33 33.54
N ALA A 44 -10.70 3.94 32.52
CA ALA A 44 -10.32 4.18 31.13
C ALA A 44 -10.42 5.68 30.79
N LYS A 45 -9.53 6.17 29.92
CA LYS A 45 -9.60 7.53 29.38
C LYS A 45 -10.07 7.49 27.93
N ARG A 46 -10.90 8.47 27.56
CA ARG A 46 -11.26 8.75 26.17
C ARG A 46 -10.19 9.63 25.53
N GLU A 47 -9.76 9.28 24.33
CA GLU A 47 -8.88 10.08 23.48
C GLU A 47 -9.55 10.24 22.11
N VAL A 48 -9.47 11.45 21.56
CA VAL A 48 -9.92 11.75 20.19
C VAL A 48 -8.66 12.02 19.38
N ARG A 49 -8.59 11.45 18.18
CA ARG A 49 -7.50 11.70 17.24
C ARG A 49 -8.02 12.00 15.86
N ASP A 50 -7.38 12.97 15.24
CA ASP A 50 -7.61 13.34 13.86
C ASP A 50 -6.42 12.87 13.03
N LEU A 51 -6.68 12.03 12.04
CA LEU A 51 -5.72 11.64 11.02
C LEU A 51 -5.99 12.49 9.80
N LYS A 52 -5.01 13.33 9.45
CA LYS A 52 -5.04 14.14 8.25
C LYS A 52 -4.13 13.53 7.21
N TYR A 53 -4.71 13.15 6.08
CA TYR A 53 -3.99 12.61 4.93
C TYR A 53 -3.78 13.66 3.84
N PHE A 54 -4.28 14.87 4.06
CA PHE A 54 -4.01 16.04 3.24
C PHE A 54 -3.02 16.97 3.95
N LYS A 55 -1.95 17.38 3.26
CA LYS A 55 -0.96 18.34 3.78
C LYS A 55 -1.19 19.71 3.15
N LYS A 56 -1.30 20.78 3.95
CA LYS A 56 -1.59 22.13 3.42
C LYS A 56 -0.39 22.85 2.82
N ASP A 57 0.78 22.72 3.44
CA ASP A 57 1.99 23.42 3.00
C ASP A 57 2.50 22.91 1.65
N PHE A 58 2.18 21.65 1.34
CA PHE A 58 2.36 21.02 0.05
C PHE A 58 1.08 20.22 -0.22
N PRO A 59 0.06 20.82 -0.87
CA PRO A 59 -1.25 20.21 -1.11
C PRO A 59 -1.16 18.88 -1.84
N TRP A 60 -1.27 17.77 -1.10
CA TRP A 60 -1.41 16.44 -1.70
C TRP A 60 -2.23 15.50 -0.83
N PHE A 61 -2.78 14.47 -1.45
CA PHE A 61 -3.44 13.35 -0.79
C PHE A 61 -3.03 12.00 -1.44
N PRO A 62 -3.30 10.84 -0.82
CA PRO A 62 -2.94 9.54 -1.39
C PRO A 62 -3.70 9.25 -2.69
N THR A 63 -3.00 8.87 -3.76
CA THR A 63 -3.60 8.73 -5.11
C THR A 63 -4.80 7.78 -5.17
N GLY A 64 -4.90 6.78 -4.28
CA GLY A 64 -6.06 5.90 -4.19
C GLY A 64 -7.40 6.63 -3.97
N TRP A 65 -7.39 7.91 -3.57
CA TRP A 65 -8.58 8.70 -3.30
C TRP A 65 -9.03 9.63 -4.42
N VAL A 66 -8.28 9.69 -5.54
CA VAL A 66 -8.60 10.57 -6.68
C VAL A 66 -10.05 10.39 -7.13
N GLY A 67 -10.50 9.15 -7.32
CA GLY A 67 -11.86 8.88 -7.77
C GLY A 67 -12.93 9.41 -6.81
N LYS A 68 -12.72 9.24 -5.49
CA LYS A 68 -13.64 9.76 -4.46
C LYS A 68 -13.65 11.29 -4.44
N ILE A 69 -12.48 11.91 -4.56
CA ILE A 69 -12.34 13.38 -4.52
C ILE A 69 -12.95 14.00 -5.78
N ALA A 70 -12.60 13.51 -6.97
CA ALA A 70 -13.17 13.95 -8.24
C ALA A 70 -14.70 13.86 -8.26
N LEU A 71 -15.26 12.76 -7.73
CA LEU A 71 -16.70 12.59 -7.59
C LEU A 71 -17.32 13.65 -6.68
N ASN A 72 -16.69 13.97 -5.54
CA ASN A 72 -17.21 14.95 -4.60
C ASN A 72 -17.06 16.39 -5.09
N LEU A 73 -15.96 16.75 -5.75
CA LEU A 73 -15.81 18.06 -6.42
C LEU A 73 -16.94 18.28 -7.42
N ARG A 74 -17.21 17.29 -8.28
CA ARG A 74 -18.31 17.34 -9.25
C ARG A 74 -19.68 17.51 -8.58
N ARG A 75 -19.94 16.77 -7.50
CA ARG A 75 -21.22 16.86 -6.75
C ARG A 75 -21.48 18.23 -6.13
N HIS A 76 -20.42 18.97 -5.82
CA HIS A 76 -20.51 20.33 -5.27
C HIS A 76 -20.41 21.41 -6.37
N GLY A 77 -20.40 21.03 -7.65
CA GLY A 77 -20.31 21.97 -8.77
C GLY A 77 -18.95 22.67 -8.88
N LEU A 78 -17.90 22.12 -8.28
CA LEU A 78 -16.56 22.68 -8.31
C LEU A 78 -15.83 22.23 -9.57
N GLU A 79 -15.32 23.18 -10.35
CA GLU A 79 -14.57 22.89 -11.57
C GLU A 79 -13.17 22.34 -11.27
N PHE A 80 -12.83 21.24 -11.93
CA PHE A 80 -11.52 20.63 -11.81
C PHE A 80 -11.05 19.92 -13.08
N THR A 81 -9.74 19.79 -13.22
CA THR A 81 -9.05 18.96 -14.20
C THR A 81 -8.22 17.88 -13.53
N VAL A 82 -7.86 16.86 -14.29
CA VAL A 82 -7.04 15.74 -13.83
C VAL A 82 -5.95 15.50 -14.86
N ASP A 83 -4.70 15.61 -14.44
CA ASP A 83 -3.54 15.29 -15.26
C ASP A 83 -2.84 14.07 -14.69
N ASP A 84 -2.64 13.06 -15.52
CA ASP A 84 -1.97 11.83 -15.12
C ASP A 84 -0.47 11.89 -15.40
N LEU A 85 0.31 12.08 -14.34
CA LEU A 85 1.77 12.20 -14.37
C LEU A 85 2.45 10.92 -13.84
N ARG A 86 1.74 9.79 -13.81
CA ARG A 86 2.30 8.51 -13.38
C ARG A 86 3.38 8.05 -14.35
N VAL A 87 4.55 7.74 -13.80
CA VAL A 87 5.67 7.19 -14.55
C VAL A 87 5.60 5.66 -14.49
N PRO A 88 5.61 4.96 -15.64
CA PRO A 88 5.61 3.51 -15.65
C PRO A 88 6.92 2.98 -15.05
N PRO A 89 6.88 1.99 -14.17
CA PRO A 89 8.07 1.46 -13.53
C PRO A 89 8.97 0.70 -14.52
N LYS A 90 10.27 0.69 -14.23
CA LYS A 90 11.23 -0.13 -14.97
C LYS A 90 10.96 -1.61 -14.69
N LYS A 91 10.69 -2.37 -15.74
CA LYS A 91 10.54 -3.83 -15.64
C LYS A 91 11.87 -4.48 -15.24
N ILE A 92 11.75 -5.50 -14.41
CA ILE A 92 12.78 -6.51 -14.19
C ILE A 92 12.54 -7.70 -15.13
N SER A 93 13.51 -8.58 -15.27
CA SER A 93 13.41 -9.78 -16.11
C SER A 93 13.31 -11.01 -15.22
N LEU A 94 12.20 -11.13 -14.49
CA LEU A 94 11.94 -12.31 -13.67
C LEU A 94 11.74 -13.54 -14.56
N LYS A 95 12.43 -14.63 -14.21
CA LYS A 95 12.16 -15.96 -14.76
C LYS A 95 11.09 -16.60 -13.89
N ILE A 96 10.05 -17.12 -14.52
CA ILE A 96 8.98 -17.88 -13.86
C ILE A 96 9.36 -19.36 -13.95
N LEU A 97 9.58 -19.99 -12.81
CA LEU A 97 9.99 -21.38 -12.67
C LEU A 97 8.78 -22.30 -12.46
N ALA A 98 7.83 -21.87 -11.62
CA ALA A 98 6.67 -22.66 -11.24
C ALA A 98 5.46 -21.76 -10.98
N LEU A 99 4.61 -21.56 -12.00
CA LEU A 99 3.25 -21.03 -11.83
C LEU A 99 2.25 -22.06 -12.37
N PRO A 100 1.11 -22.25 -11.70
CA PRO A 100 0.06 -23.13 -12.21
C PRO A 100 -0.50 -22.56 -13.52
N ASN A 101 -0.74 -23.44 -14.49
CA ASN A 101 -1.22 -23.04 -15.82
C ASN A 101 -2.73 -22.71 -15.84
N ASN A 102 -3.50 -23.18 -14.85
CA ASN A 102 -4.95 -23.05 -14.82
C ASN A 102 -5.41 -22.47 -13.46
N PRO A 103 -5.45 -21.14 -13.31
CA PRO A 103 -6.08 -20.50 -12.17
C PRO A 103 -7.59 -20.81 -12.12
N TRP A 104 -8.20 -20.60 -10.95
CA TRP A 104 -9.67 -20.61 -10.84
C TRP A 104 -10.25 -19.34 -11.47
N GLU A 105 -11.51 -19.40 -11.92
CA GLU A 105 -12.20 -18.29 -12.59
C GLU A 105 -12.09 -16.96 -11.82
N HIS A 106 -12.34 -16.97 -10.50
CA HIS A 106 -12.23 -15.75 -9.67
C HIS A 106 -10.79 -15.22 -9.53
N GLN A 107 -9.78 -16.05 -9.76
CA GLN A 107 -8.37 -15.65 -9.75
C GLN A 107 -7.99 -14.97 -11.07
N ASP A 108 -8.52 -15.47 -12.19
CA ASP A 108 -8.39 -14.83 -13.50
C ASP A 108 -9.12 -13.48 -13.53
N GLU A 109 -10.36 -13.42 -13.02
CA GLU A 109 -11.09 -12.16 -12.88
C GLU A 109 -10.33 -11.14 -12.02
N ALA A 110 -9.76 -11.60 -10.90
CA ALA A 110 -8.93 -10.75 -10.05
C ALA A 110 -7.70 -10.25 -10.80
N LEU A 111 -7.01 -11.11 -11.56
CA LEU A 111 -5.85 -10.73 -12.35
C LEU A 111 -6.23 -9.70 -13.42
N LEU A 112 -7.30 -9.91 -14.18
CA LEU A 112 -7.78 -8.96 -15.18
C LEU A 112 -8.06 -7.58 -14.56
N ALA A 113 -8.76 -7.54 -13.42
CA ALA A 113 -9.01 -6.29 -12.71
C ALA A 113 -7.72 -5.59 -12.25
N ILE A 114 -6.72 -6.36 -11.80
CA ILE A 114 -5.40 -5.83 -11.42
C ILE A 114 -4.68 -5.24 -12.63
N GLN A 115 -4.72 -5.91 -13.78
CA GLN A 115 -4.08 -5.46 -15.03
C GLN A 115 -4.67 -4.15 -15.54
N GLU A 116 -6.00 -4.02 -15.49
CA GLU A 116 -6.72 -2.84 -15.97
C GLU A 116 -6.56 -1.63 -15.05
N ASN A 117 -6.61 -1.84 -13.73
CA ASN A 117 -6.66 -0.73 -12.77
C ASN A 117 -5.28 -0.37 -12.20
N GLY A 118 -4.35 -1.32 -12.15
CA GLY A 118 -3.01 -1.16 -11.57
C GLY A 118 -2.96 -0.95 -10.05
N ARG A 119 -4.09 -0.65 -9.41
CA ARG A 119 -4.24 -0.51 -7.95
C ARG A 119 -5.65 -0.88 -7.52
N GLY A 120 -5.79 -1.45 -6.33
CA GLY A 120 -7.11 -1.78 -5.78
C GLY A 120 -7.03 -2.64 -4.54
N ILE A 121 -8.20 -3.09 -4.08
CA ILE A 121 -8.35 -4.08 -3.02
C ILE A 121 -8.98 -5.31 -3.65
N VAL A 122 -8.25 -6.42 -3.65
CA VAL A 122 -8.77 -7.71 -4.11
C VAL A 122 -9.31 -8.47 -2.91
N ARG A 123 -10.62 -8.68 -2.87
CA ARG A 123 -11.29 -9.37 -1.77
C ARG A 123 -11.55 -10.83 -2.14
N VAL A 124 -10.81 -11.72 -1.49
CA VAL A 124 -10.91 -13.17 -1.69
C VAL A 124 -11.14 -13.84 -0.33
N PRO A 125 -12.00 -14.88 -0.22
CA PRO A 125 -12.13 -15.65 1.01
C PRO A 125 -10.80 -16.31 1.41
N THR A 126 -10.68 -16.68 2.69
CA THR A 126 -9.57 -17.51 3.16
C THR A 126 -9.54 -18.81 2.35
N ARG A 127 -8.33 -19.30 2.03
CA ARG A 127 -8.11 -20.45 1.14
C ARG A 127 -8.59 -20.27 -0.32
N GLY A 128 -9.01 -19.08 -0.75
CA GLY A 128 -9.34 -18.79 -2.15
C GLY A 128 -8.14 -18.59 -3.08
N GLY A 129 -6.92 -18.85 -2.59
CA GLY A 129 -5.68 -18.74 -3.38
C GLY A 129 -5.17 -17.32 -3.58
N LYS A 130 -5.22 -16.47 -2.53
CA LYS A 130 -4.64 -15.12 -2.54
C LYS A 130 -3.17 -15.13 -2.95
N THR A 131 -2.39 -16.06 -2.40
CA THR A 131 -0.97 -16.25 -2.73
C THR A 131 -0.75 -16.44 -4.24
N LEU A 132 -1.59 -17.22 -4.92
CA LEU A 132 -1.51 -17.40 -6.36
C LEU A 132 -1.84 -16.10 -7.11
N ILE A 133 -2.87 -15.37 -6.69
CA ILE A 133 -3.21 -14.06 -7.28
C ILE A 133 -2.03 -13.09 -7.13
N MET A 134 -1.37 -13.07 -5.96
CA MET A 134 -0.17 -12.25 -5.72
C MET A 134 0.97 -12.67 -6.65
N ALA A 135 1.25 -13.98 -6.77
CA ALA A 135 2.29 -14.49 -7.67
C ALA A 135 2.01 -14.14 -9.14
N LEU A 136 0.77 -14.33 -9.62
CA LEU A 136 0.34 -13.95 -10.97
C LEU A 136 0.50 -12.44 -11.20
N SER A 137 0.18 -11.62 -10.21
CA SER A 137 0.33 -10.16 -10.27
C SER A 137 1.80 -9.76 -10.37
N ILE A 138 2.67 -10.35 -9.55
CA ILE A 138 4.12 -10.11 -9.57
C ILE A 138 4.70 -10.51 -10.94
N ALA A 139 4.31 -11.67 -11.45
CA ALA A 139 4.74 -12.16 -12.76
C ALA A 139 4.27 -11.24 -13.90
N TYR A 140 3.04 -10.75 -13.83
CA TYR A 140 2.48 -9.83 -14.83
C TYR A 140 3.19 -8.48 -14.84
N PHE A 141 3.28 -7.82 -13.68
CA PHE A 141 3.90 -6.49 -13.60
C PHE A 141 5.40 -6.58 -13.88
N ASN A 142 6.05 -7.63 -13.38
CA ASN A 142 7.47 -7.90 -13.57
C ASN A 142 8.32 -6.67 -13.21
N VAL A 143 8.09 -6.14 -12.01
CA VAL A 143 8.76 -4.94 -11.44
C VAL A 143 9.21 -5.25 -10.02
N PRO A 144 10.16 -4.51 -9.43
CA PRO A 144 10.57 -4.75 -8.06
C PRO A 144 9.36 -4.63 -7.10
N THR A 145 9.14 -5.67 -6.31
CA THR A 145 7.89 -5.82 -5.54
C THR A 145 8.18 -6.04 -4.05
N VAL A 146 7.39 -5.40 -3.20
CA VAL A 146 7.35 -5.71 -1.76
C VAL A 146 5.99 -6.29 -1.42
N VAL A 147 6.00 -7.50 -0.87
CA VAL A 147 4.84 -8.16 -0.29
C VAL A 147 4.91 -7.99 1.23
N MET A 148 3.94 -7.28 1.77
CA MET A 148 3.85 -6.95 3.18
C MET A 148 2.84 -7.86 3.87
N VAL A 149 3.29 -8.58 4.90
CA VAL A 149 2.49 -9.56 5.64
C VAL A 149 2.37 -9.17 7.13
N PRO A 150 1.33 -9.62 7.85
CA PRO A 150 1.08 -9.16 9.21
C PRO A 150 1.91 -9.89 10.29
N ASN A 151 2.46 -11.08 9.99
CA ASN A 151 3.18 -11.91 10.96
C ASN A 151 4.27 -12.79 10.31
N LEU A 152 5.12 -13.40 11.14
CA LEU A 152 6.24 -14.23 10.69
C LEU A 152 5.82 -15.54 10.01
N THR A 153 4.70 -16.14 10.42
CA THR A 153 4.21 -17.37 9.80
C THR A 153 3.84 -17.14 8.34
N LEU A 154 3.11 -16.06 8.04
CA LEU A 154 2.79 -15.68 6.66
C LEU A 154 4.04 -15.25 5.89
N LEU A 155 5.02 -14.62 6.54
CA LEU A 155 6.29 -14.28 5.89
C LEU A 155 7.00 -15.52 5.36
N GLU A 156 7.14 -16.56 6.18
CA GLU A 156 7.81 -17.80 5.76
C GLU A 156 7.01 -18.50 4.66
N GLN A 157 5.67 -18.58 4.79
CA GLN A 157 4.80 -19.21 3.79
C GLN A 157 4.89 -18.52 2.41
N GLU A 158 4.76 -17.19 2.38
CA GLU A 158 4.80 -16.42 1.14
C GLU A 158 6.21 -16.43 0.54
N TYR A 159 7.26 -16.41 1.37
CA TYR A 159 8.64 -16.56 0.91
C TYR A 159 8.88 -17.91 0.22
N GLU A 160 8.46 -19.02 0.83
CA GLU A 160 8.63 -20.37 0.26
C GLU A 160 7.97 -20.47 -1.11
N VAL A 161 6.72 -20.02 -1.22
CA VAL A 161 5.97 -20.06 -2.49
C VAL A 161 6.64 -19.18 -3.54
N PHE A 162 6.99 -17.93 -3.21
CA PHE A 162 7.61 -17.05 -4.21
C PHE A 162 9.03 -17.51 -4.59
N ALA A 163 9.80 -18.09 -3.66
CA ALA A 163 11.11 -18.65 -3.97
C ALA A 163 11.02 -19.84 -4.93
N GLU A 164 9.98 -20.67 -4.81
CA GLU A 164 9.68 -21.73 -5.79
C GLU A 164 9.28 -21.14 -7.15
N VAL A 165 8.42 -20.12 -7.14
CA VAL A 165 7.89 -19.50 -8.37
C VAL A 165 8.97 -18.73 -9.15
N PHE A 166 9.80 -17.94 -8.47
CA PHE A 166 10.69 -16.94 -9.09
C PHE A 166 12.18 -17.24 -8.89
N GLY A 167 12.53 -18.20 -8.04
CA GLY A 167 13.90 -18.53 -7.65
C GLY A 167 14.31 -17.86 -6.34
N ALA A 168 14.99 -18.62 -5.47
CA ALA A 168 15.44 -18.15 -4.16
C ALA A 168 16.47 -17.01 -4.24
N ASP A 169 17.16 -16.83 -5.37
CA ASP A 169 18.05 -15.69 -5.60
C ASP A 169 17.31 -14.39 -5.93
N LYS A 170 16.00 -14.48 -6.25
CA LYS A 170 15.14 -13.35 -6.60
C LYS A 170 14.25 -12.88 -5.47
N VAL A 171 14.06 -13.71 -4.45
CA VAL A 171 13.15 -13.45 -3.33
C VAL A 171 13.95 -13.32 -2.04
N GLY A 172 13.72 -12.24 -1.30
CA GLY A 172 14.29 -12.01 0.03
C GLY A 172 13.20 -11.85 1.07
N ARG A 173 13.56 -12.03 2.35
CA ARG A 173 12.64 -11.82 3.46
C ARG A 173 13.21 -10.92 4.56
N LEU A 174 12.33 -10.08 5.11
CA LEU A 174 12.63 -9.14 6.19
C LEU A 174 11.70 -9.34 7.39
N GLY A 175 12.25 -9.94 8.45
CA GLY A 175 11.55 -10.26 9.68
C GLY A 175 12.12 -11.51 10.34
N GLY A 176 11.87 -11.69 11.65
CA GLY A 176 12.26 -12.91 12.37
C GLY A 176 13.77 -13.15 12.46
N GLY A 177 14.59 -12.10 12.27
CA GLY A 177 16.05 -12.18 12.20
C GLY A 177 16.62 -12.18 10.78
N HIS A 178 15.78 -12.38 9.75
CA HIS A 178 16.18 -12.30 8.35
C HIS A 178 16.21 -10.86 7.85
N LEU A 179 17.24 -10.54 7.06
CA LEU A 179 17.49 -9.21 6.48
C LEU A 179 18.04 -9.36 5.05
N ASP A 180 17.31 -10.08 4.21
CA ASP A 180 17.74 -10.36 2.83
C ASP A 180 17.43 -9.16 1.95
N TYR A 181 18.36 -8.20 1.92
CA TYR A 181 18.28 -7.04 1.05
C TYR A 181 18.64 -7.40 -0.40
N GLU A 182 18.42 -6.44 -1.30
CA GLU A 182 18.89 -6.48 -2.70
C GLU A 182 18.27 -7.58 -3.58
N ARG A 183 17.08 -8.04 -3.22
CA ARG A 183 16.27 -8.96 -4.04
C ARG A 183 15.26 -8.21 -4.89
N ASP A 184 14.81 -8.87 -5.95
CA ASP A 184 13.81 -8.32 -6.88
C ASP A 184 12.41 -8.33 -6.24
N ILE A 185 12.13 -9.33 -5.40
CA ILE A 185 10.91 -9.46 -4.60
C ILE A 185 11.31 -9.54 -3.13
N ILE A 186 10.64 -8.77 -2.28
CA ILE A 186 10.86 -8.75 -0.83
C ILE A 186 9.56 -9.10 -0.12
N VAL A 187 9.57 -10.16 0.70
CA VAL A 187 8.49 -10.47 1.63
C VAL A 187 8.85 -9.93 3.01
N ALA A 188 8.07 -9.02 3.57
CA ALA A 188 8.43 -8.36 4.82
C ALA A 188 7.25 -8.28 5.78
N THR A 189 7.54 -8.46 7.07
CA THR A 189 6.55 -8.09 8.10
C THR A 189 6.44 -6.58 8.19
N ILE A 190 5.22 -6.10 8.33
CA ILE A 190 4.94 -4.66 8.37
C ILE A 190 5.61 -3.99 9.58
N GLN A 191 5.68 -4.70 10.70
CA GLN A 191 6.35 -4.22 11.92
C GLN A 191 7.85 -4.04 11.69
N THR A 192 8.49 -4.94 10.93
CA THR A 192 9.91 -4.82 10.59
C THR A 192 10.15 -3.59 9.72
N LEU A 193 9.39 -3.40 8.65
CA LEU A 193 9.50 -2.21 7.79
C LEU A 193 9.20 -0.92 8.56
N HIS A 194 8.19 -0.93 9.43
CA HIS A 194 7.84 0.23 10.25
C HIS A 194 8.96 0.62 11.22
N SER A 195 9.59 -0.36 11.87
CA SER A 195 10.74 -0.10 12.76
C SER A 195 11.98 0.43 12.01
N ARG A 196 12.00 0.30 10.67
CA ARG A 196 13.10 0.64 9.78
C ARG A 196 12.77 1.78 8.80
N LEU A 197 11.73 2.56 9.06
CA LEU A 197 11.34 3.68 8.20
C LEU A 197 12.50 4.65 7.91
N GLU A 198 13.37 4.86 8.91
CA GLU A 198 14.52 5.77 8.81
C GLU A 198 15.85 5.09 8.47
N ASP A 199 15.89 3.75 8.46
CA ASP A 199 17.08 2.96 8.17
C ASP A 199 17.57 3.18 6.72
N PHE A 200 18.86 3.50 6.58
CA PHE A 200 19.47 3.84 5.29
C PHE A 200 19.37 2.69 4.29
N PHE A 201 19.68 1.45 4.70
CA PHE A 201 19.63 0.30 3.81
C PHE A 201 18.20 -0.04 3.40
N THR A 202 17.25 0.03 4.33
CA THR A 202 15.83 -0.19 4.02
C THR A 202 15.31 0.86 3.03
N LYS A 203 15.67 2.13 3.20
CA LYS A 203 15.32 3.19 2.22
C LYS A 203 15.88 2.90 0.84
N LEU A 204 17.20 2.65 0.75
CA LEU A 204 17.90 2.51 -0.52
C LEU A 204 17.51 1.23 -1.26
N CYS A 205 17.47 0.10 -0.56
CA CYS A 205 17.30 -1.22 -1.17
C CYS A 205 15.84 -1.65 -1.32
N ILE A 206 14.92 -1.05 -0.57
CA ILE A 206 13.50 -1.43 -0.57
C ILE A 206 12.65 -0.26 -1.03
N PHE A 207 12.47 0.76 -0.18
CA PHE A 207 11.50 1.83 -0.46
C PHE A 207 11.75 2.55 -1.78
N ASN A 208 13.00 2.89 -2.08
CA ASN A 208 13.38 3.61 -3.29
C ASN A 208 13.38 2.77 -4.57
N ARG A 209 13.31 1.44 -4.43
CA ARG A 209 13.32 0.50 -5.57
C ARG A 209 11.94 -0.07 -5.87
N THR A 210 11.02 0.00 -4.91
CA THR A 210 9.74 -0.69 -4.97
C THR A 210 8.77 0.00 -5.90
N ALA A 211 8.36 -0.72 -6.94
CA ALA A 211 7.38 -0.25 -7.91
C ALA A 211 5.98 -0.88 -7.71
N CYS A 212 5.93 -2.07 -7.09
CA CYS A 212 4.69 -2.72 -6.72
C CYS A 212 4.67 -3.00 -5.21
N VAL A 213 3.57 -2.65 -4.55
CA VAL A 213 3.35 -2.94 -3.14
C VAL A 213 2.10 -3.80 -3.02
N ILE A 214 2.23 -4.95 -2.37
CA ILE A 214 1.13 -5.86 -2.07
C ILE A 214 0.99 -5.97 -0.56
N PHE A 215 -0.23 -5.77 -0.05
CA PHE A 215 -0.55 -5.96 1.37
C PHE A 215 -1.40 -7.21 1.52
N ASP A 216 -0.82 -8.27 2.07
CA ASP A 216 -1.61 -9.42 2.49
C ASP A 216 -2.33 -9.12 3.81
N GLU A 217 -3.57 -9.62 3.91
CA GLU A 217 -4.50 -9.36 5.01
C GLU A 217 -4.57 -7.88 5.42
N CYS A 218 -4.69 -6.99 4.42
CA CYS A 218 -4.73 -5.53 4.60
C CYS A 218 -5.85 -5.03 5.54
N HIS A 219 -6.82 -5.87 5.90
CA HIS A 219 -7.81 -5.56 6.94
C HIS A 219 -7.16 -5.38 8.34
N HIS A 220 -5.94 -5.86 8.55
CA HIS A 220 -5.15 -5.61 9.76
C HIS A 220 -4.69 -4.15 9.93
N VAL A 221 -4.84 -3.28 8.91
CA VAL A 221 -4.63 -1.82 9.02
C VAL A 221 -5.36 -1.23 10.23
N ASN A 222 -6.49 -1.83 10.63
CA ASN A 222 -7.33 -1.37 11.74
C ASN A 222 -7.07 -2.09 13.08
N HIS A 223 -6.18 -3.08 13.16
CA HIS A 223 -6.03 -3.98 14.32
C HIS A 223 -4.83 -3.64 15.21
N GLY A 224 -4.63 -2.36 15.52
CA GLY A 224 -3.51 -1.85 16.33
C GLY A 224 -3.78 -1.73 17.83
N GLY A 225 -4.44 -2.69 18.49
CA GLY A 225 -4.75 -2.57 19.93
C GLY A 225 -5.50 -1.27 20.30
N TYR A 226 -5.26 -0.70 21.48
CA TYR A 226 -5.94 0.52 21.95
C TYR A 226 -5.66 1.79 21.12
N LYS A 227 -4.82 1.76 20.07
CA LYS A 227 -4.51 2.94 19.26
C LYS A 227 -4.51 2.57 17.79
N LEU A 228 -5.40 3.16 16.99
CA LEU A 228 -5.22 3.15 15.54
C LEU A 228 -3.82 3.71 15.24
N ARG A 229 -2.97 2.93 14.57
CA ARG A 229 -1.67 3.38 14.09
C ARG A 229 -1.72 3.35 12.58
N ASN A 230 -1.27 4.44 11.96
CA ASN A 230 -1.20 4.57 10.51
C ASN A 230 -0.02 3.77 9.93
N THR A 231 0.40 2.68 10.58
CA THR A 231 1.64 1.95 10.31
C THR A 231 1.73 1.48 8.86
N TYR A 232 0.67 0.86 8.34
CA TYR A 232 0.61 0.36 6.97
C TYR A 232 0.75 1.52 5.98
N PHE A 233 0.04 2.61 6.23
CA PHE A 233 0.12 3.82 5.41
C PHE A 233 1.50 4.47 5.47
N GLU A 234 2.08 4.62 6.66
CA GLU A 234 3.42 5.20 6.86
C GLU A 234 4.47 4.43 6.07
N VAL A 235 4.41 3.10 6.08
CA VAL A 235 5.29 2.24 5.27
C VAL A 235 4.98 2.40 3.78
N ALA A 236 3.71 2.33 3.36
CA ALA A 236 3.30 2.50 1.96
C ALA A 236 3.80 3.83 1.37
N GLN A 237 3.72 4.90 2.16
CA GLN A 237 4.14 6.25 1.77
C GLN A 237 5.66 6.43 1.73
N ARG A 238 6.47 5.41 2.06
CA ARG A 238 7.90 5.40 1.75
C ARG A 238 8.19 4.81 0.37
N CYS A 239 7.32 3.94 -0.13
CA CYS A 239 7.41 3.40 -1.49
C CYS A 239 6.88 4.43 -2.50
N THR A 240 7.62 5.52 -2.70
CA THR A 240 7.18 6.66 -3.53
C THR A 240 7.80 6.70 -4.91
N THR A 241 8.73 5.79 -5.21
CA THR A 241 9.57 5.86 -6.40
C THR A 241 9.05 4.94 -7.51
N ALA A 242 8.81 5.53 -8.67
CA ALA A 242 9.21 5.00 -9.97
C ALA A 242 9.67 6.21 -10.80
#